data_AF-A0A4Q4CSR5-F1
#
_entry.id   AF-A0A4Q4CSR5-F1
#
_cell.length_a   1.000
_cell.length_b   1.000
_cell.length_c   1.000
_cell.angle_alpha   90.00
_cell.angle_beta   90.00
_cell.angle_gamma   90.00
#
_symmetry.space_group_name_H-M   'P 1'
#
loop_
_entity.id
_entity.type
_entity.pdbx_description
1 polymer ?
#
loop_
_entity_poly.entity_id
_entity_poly.type
_entity_poly.pdbx_seq_one_letter_code
_entity_poly.pdbx_strand_id
1 'polypeptide(L)' 'MRFDGQSLEALPGETLAATLSAAGILAYRQTAGGAPRGLFCGMGACFDCLVTVDG' A
#
# COMPACT_ATOMS: atom_id res chain seq x y z
N MET A 1 -5.54 7.61 8.56
CA MET A 1 -4.28 6.82 8.62
C MET A 1 -3.14 7.69 8.08
N ARG A 2 -1.88 7.42 8.43
CA ARG A 2 -0.71 8.10 7.82
C ARG A 2 0.16 7.09 7.09
N PHE A 3 0.59 7.42 5.88
CA PHE A 3 1.46 6.59 5.05
C PHE A 3 2.53 7.48 4.42
N ASP A 4 3.82 7.14 4.58
CA ASP A 4 4.97 7.94 4.10
C ASP A 4 4.85 9.45 4.41
N GLY A 5 4.36 9.77 5.61
CA GLY A 5 4.14 11.14 6.07
C GLY A 5 2.87 11.82 5.55
N GLN A 6 2.13 11.19 4.61
CA GLN A 6 0.88 11.71 4.06
C GLN A 6 -0.32 11.21 4.86
N SER A 7 -1.22 12.13 5.23
CA SER A 7 -2.49 11.80 5.88
C SER A 7 -3.51 11.32 4.84
N LEU A 8 -4.11 10.15 5.10
CA LEU A 8 -5.11 9.51 4.25
C LEU A 8 -6.41 9.29 5.04
N GLU A 9 -7.54 9.51 4.37
CA GLU A 9 -8.85 9.08 4.86
C GLU A 9 -8.94 7.56 4.77
N ALA A 10 -9.38 6.92 5.86
CA ALA A 10 -9.54 5.47 5.95
C ALA A 10 -10.84 5.19 6.71
N LEU A 11 -11.64 4.25 6.22
CA LEU A 11 -12.88 3.89 6.90
C LEU A 11 -12.61 2.82 7.97
N PRO A 12 -13.39 2.81 9.07
CA PRO A 12 -13.29 1.75 10.08
C PRO A 12 -13.48 0.36 9.47
N GLY A 13 -12.52 -0.53 9.71
CA GLY A 13 -12.55 -1.92 9.22
C GLY A 13 -11.99 -2.12 7.82
N GLU A 14 -11.59 -1.07 7.11
CA GLU A 14 -10.90 -1.22 5.83
C GLU A 14 -9.48 -1.77 5.97
N THR A 15 -9.05 -2.48 4.94
CA THR A 15 -7.67 -2.94 4.83
C THR A 15 -6.75 -1.77 4.42
N LEU A 16 -5.46 -1.83 4.79
CA LEU A 16 -4.46 -0.86 4.32
C LEU A 16 -4.43 -0.77 2.79
N ALA A 17 -4.59 -1.91 2.09
CA ALA A 17 -4.63 -1.95 0.65
C ALA A 17 -5.83 -1.18 0.06
N ALA A 18 -7.01 -1.28 0.68
CA ALA A 18 -8.19 -0.53 0.25
C ALA A 18 -7.95 0.98 0.40
N THR A 19 -7.50 1.43 1.57
CA THR A 19 -7.19 2.83 1.84
C THR A 19 -6.19 3.42 0.85
N LEU A 20 -5.07 2.72 0.62
CA LEU A 20 -4.04 3.19 -0.31
C LEU A 20 -4.55 3.24 -1.75
N SER A 21 -5.31 2.24 -2.18
CA SER A 21 -5.91 2.22 -3.51
C SER A 21 -6.93 3.34 -3.74
N ALA A 22 -7.76 3.64 -2.73
CA ALA A 22 -8.72 4.75 -2.77
C ALA A 22 -8.01 6.11 -2.85
N ALA A 23 -6.84 6.23 -2.22
CA ALA A 23 -5.96 7.39 -2.33
C ALA A 23 -5.15 7.47 -3.64
N GLY A 24 -5.32 6.51 -4.56
CA GLY A 24 -4.58 6.45 -5.83
C GLY A 24 -3.13 5.97 -5.69
N ILE A 25 -2.72 5.49 -4.52
CA ILE A 25 -1.39 4.96 -4.25
C ILE A 25 -1.40 3.48 -4.62
N LEU A 26 -0.75 3.14 -5.73
CA LEU A 26 -0.67 1.76 -6.25
C LEU A 26 0.74 1.19 -6.22
N ALA A 27 1.75 2.00 -5.92
CA ALA A 27 3.15 1.60 -5.80
C ALA A 27 3.61 1.75 -4.34
N TYR A 28 3.97 0.64 -3.71
CA TYR A 28 4.36 0.57 -2.29
C TYR A 28 5.87 0.38 -2.13
N ARG A 29 6.52 -0.22 -3.14
CA ARG A 29 7.97 -0.38 -3.19
C ARG A 29 8.49 -0.29 -4.62
N GLN A 30 9.80 -0.32 -4.76
CA GLN A 30 10.49 -0.47 -6.04
C GLN A 30 11.26 -1.79 -6.09
N THR A 31 11.43 -2.34 -7.30
CA THR A 31 12.40 -3.41 -7.52
C THR A 31 13.83 -2.87 -7.44
N ALA A 32 14.84 -3.75 -7.42
CA ALA A 32 16.24 -3.33 -7.51
C ALA A 32 16.55 -2.50 -8.78
N GLY A 33 15.76 -2.66 -9.85
CA GLY A 33 15.87 -1.87 -11.08
C GLY A 33 14.99 -0.61 -11.10
N GLY A 34 14.38 -0.22 -9.98
CA GLY A 34 13.57 1.00 -9.86
C GLY A 34 12.12 0.89 -10.35
N ALA A 35 11.70 -0.28 -10.86
CA ALA A 35 10.33 -0.44 -11.33
C ALA A 35 9.36 -0.44 -10.14
N PRO A 36 8.27 0.34 -10.18
CA PRO A 36 7.29 0.40 -9.09
C PRO A 36 6.52 -0.90 -8.97
N ARG A 37 6.19 -1.29 -7.73
CA ARG A 37 5.43 -2.48 -7.37
C ARG A 37 4.46 -2.15 -6.23
N GLY A 38 3.26 -2.73 -6.26
CA GLY A 38 2.28 -2.56 -5.20
C GLY A 38 1.08 -3.47 -5.38
N LEU A 39 -0.13 -2.96 -5.14
CA LEU A 39 -1.35 -3.77 -5.10
C LEU A 39 -1.67 -4.36 -6.49
N PHE A 40 -1.69 -5.69 -6.56
CA PHE A 40 -2.05 -6.43 -7.78
C PHE A 40 -3.03 -7.57 -7.47
N CYS A 41 -2.58 -8.62 -6.77
CA CYS A 41 -3.39 -9.82 -6.55
C CYS A 41 -4.44 -9.71 -5.42
N GLY A 42 -4.39 -8.67 -4.59
CA GLY A 42 -5.25 -8.50 -3.40
C GLY A 42 -5.07 -9.53 -2.27
N MET A 43 -4.36 -10.63 -2.50
CA MET A 43 -4.20 -11.76 -1.55
C MET A 43 -2.84 -11.78 -0.84
N GLY A 44 -1.88 -10.94 -1.26
CA GLY A 44 -0.51 -10.92 -0.72
C GLY A 44 0.44 -11.98 -1.29
N ALA A 45 -0.02 -12.89 -2.15
CA ALA A 45 0.79 -14.00 -2.69
C ALA A 45 1.96 -13.56 -3.61
N CYS A 46 1.85 -12.39 -4.25
CA CYS A 46 2.90 -11.86 -5.12
C CYS A 46 4.00 -11.10 -4.36
N PHE A 47 3.78 -10.78 -3.08
CA PHE A 47 4.69 -9.97 -2.26
C PHE A 47 4.99 -8.56 -2.80
N ASP A 48 4.21 -8.07 -3.77
CA ASP A 48 4.44 -6.75 -4.35
C ASP A 48 3.87 -5.60 -3.49
N CYS A 49 2.89 -5.89 -2.64
CA CYS A 49 2.15 -4.92 -1.82
C CYS A 49 2.52 -4.93 -0.32
N LEU A 50 3.80 -5.17 0.01
CA LEU A 50 4.28 -5.15 1.40
C LEU A 50 4.40 -3.71 1.91
N VAL A 51 4.05 -3.51 3.18
CA VAL A 51 4.22 -2.26 3.93
C VAL A 51 4.69 -2.57 5.36
N THR A 52 5.38 -1.63 5.99
CA THR A 52 5.73 -1.69 7.41
C THR A 52 4.74 -0.84 8.20
N VAL A 53 4.33 -1.32 9.38
CA VAL A 53 3.38 -0.61 10.24
C VAL A 53 4.10 -0.24 11.53
N ASP A 54 4.10 1.07 11.84
CA ASP A 54 4.59 1.61 13.11
C ASP A 54 3.46 1.42 14.15
N GLY A 55 3.71 0.57 15.15
CA GLY A 55 2.76 0.24 16.23
C GLY A 55 2.57 1.34 17.27
#